data_AF-A0A1N7EUF7-F1
#
_entry.id   AF-A0A1N7EUF7-F1
#
_cell.length_a   1.000
_cell.length_b   1.000
_cell.length_c   1.000
_cell.angle_alpha   90.00
_cell.angle_beta   90.00
_cell.angle_gamma   90.00
#
_symmetry.space_group_name_H-M   'P 1'
#
loop_
_entity.id
_entity.type
_entity.pdbx_description
1 polymer ?
#
loop_
_entity_poly.entity_id
_entity_poly.type
_entity_poly.pdbx_seq_one_letter_code
_entity_poly.pdbx_strand_id
1 'polypeptide(L)'
;MLGQGIGVSALLPRAVQVLLRNPLAEGDYHPGDLLATVLRLPDSAWSRLAAERKQLATVLTELVASPPFSDPDLRPRDPDRLVRDAIVRFLNR
;
A
#
# COMPACT_ATOMS: atom_id res chain seq x y z
N MET A 1 0.63 1.21 15.42
CA MET A 1 0.00 -0.06 15.85
C MET A 1 -0.09 -1.10 14.74
N LEU A 2 -0.60 -0.75 13.56
CA LEU A 2 -0.66 -1.67 12.41
C LEU A 2 0.71 -2.22 11.99
N GLY A 3 1.74 -1.35 11.92
CA GLY A 3 3.11 -1.76 11.58
C GLY A 3 3.83 -2.62 12.63
N GLN A 4 3.26 -2.71 13.84
CA GLN A 4 3.75 -3.59 14.91
C GLN A 4 2.93 -4.90 14.97
N GLY A 5 2.00 -5.11 14.02
CA GLY A 5 1.10 -6.26 14.02
C GLY A 5 -0.02 -6.22 15.08
N ILE A 6 -0.18 -5.09 15.78
CA ILE A 6 -1.16 -4.96 16.86
C ILE A 6 -2.51 -4.50 16.27
N GLY A 7 -3.58 -5.25 16.59
CA GLY A 7 -4.94 -4.87 16.20
C GLY A 7 -5.23 -4.95 14.70
N VAL A 8 -4.42 -5.71 13.93
CA VAL A 8 -4.52 -5.79 12.46
C VAL A 8 -5.95 -6.09 12.00
N SER A 9 -6.64 -7.04 12.61
CA SER A 9 -8.00 -7.41 12.22
C SER A 9 -9.03 -6.27 12.33
N ALA A 10 -8.82 -5.31 13.24
CA ALA A 10 -9.70 -4.16 13.43
C ALA A 10 -9.22 -2.93 12.63
N LEU A 11 -7.90 -2.77 12.50
CA LEU A 11 -7.28 -1.60 11.87
C LEU A 11 -7.15 -1.73 10.35
N LEU A 12 -6.92 -2.94 9.83
CA LEU A 12 -6.73 -3.17 8.40
C LEU A 12 -7.96 -2.77 7.57
N PRO A 13 -9.22 -3.14 7.92
CA PRO A 13 -10.38 -2.69 7.16
C PRO A 13 -10.47 -1.15 7.06
N ARG A 14 -10.15 -0.45 8.15
CA ARG A 14 -10.15 1.02 8.19
C ARG A 14 -9.04 1.61 7.34
N ALA A 15 -7.83 1.06 7.44
CA ALA A 15 -6.69 1.47 6.63
C ALA A 15 -6.98 1.32 5.13
N VAL A 16 -7.58 0.20 4.72
CA VAL A 16 -7.92 -0.03 3.31
C VAL A 16 -8.97 0.97 2.83
N GLN A 17 -9.99 1.30 3.63
CA GLN A 17 -10.96 2.34 3.27
C GLN A 17 -10.32 3.72 3.04
N VAL A 18 -9.29 4.06 3.81
CA VAL A 18 -8.51 5.30 3.61
C VAL A 18 -7.71 5.21 2.31
N LEU A 19 -6.98 4.11 2.10
CA LEU A 19 -6.11 3.92 0.94
C LEU A 19 -6.88 3.83 -0.39
N LEU A 20 -8.12 3.31 -0.38
CA LEU A 20 -8.98 3.31 -1.56
C LEU A 20 -9.42 4.72 -1.99
N ARG A 21 -9.44 5.68 -1.06
CA ARG A 21 -9.78 7.09 -1.34
C ARG A 21 -8.54 7.93 -1.65
N ASN A 22 -7.47 7.70 -0.90
CA ASN A 22 -6.18 8.35 -1.07
C ASN A 22 -5.06 7.34 -0.81
N PRO A 23 -4.50 6.72 -1.87
CA PRO A 23 -3.44 5.71 -1.75
C PRO A 23 -2.16 6.24 -1.11
N LEU A 24 -1.90 7.54 -1.28
CA LEU A 24 -0.74 8.24 -0.73
C LEU A 24 -1.07 8.98 0.57
N ALA A 25 -2.16 8.60 1.25
CA ALA A 25 -2.49 9.15 2.56
C ALA A 25 -1.25 9.10 3.47
N GLU A 26 -0.89 10.27 4.00
CA GLU A 26 0.20 10.40 4.95
C GLU A 26 -0.11 9.57 6.21
N GLY A 27 0.87 8.76 6.60
CA GLY A 27 0.91 8.15 7.93
C GLY A 27 1.65 9.06 8.92
N ASP A 28 2.27 8.46 9.93
CA ASP A 28 2.93 9.22 11.01
C ASP A 28 4.28 9.87 10.57
N TYR A 29 4.85 9.47 9.42
CA TYR A 29 6.22 9.87 9.03
C TYR A 29 6.36 10.39 7.59
N HIS A 30 5.68 9.81 6.58
CA HIS A 30 5.76 10.22 5.16
C HIS A 30 4.47 9.90 4.37
N PRO A 31 4.22 10.59 3.22
CA PRO A 31 3.18 10.19 2.26
C PRO A 31 3.34 8.72 1.87
N GLY A 32 2.25 7.95 1.96
CA GLY A 32 2.28 6.52 1.64
C GLY A 32 2.88 5.60 2.72
N ASP A 33 3.23 6.10 3.92
CA ASP A 33 3.70 5.24 5.02
C ASP A 33 2.61 4.23 5.46
N LEU A 34 1.34 4.66 5.45
CA LEU A 34 0.21 3.76 5.69
C LEU A 34 0.15 2.66 4.64
N LEU A 35 0.33 3.01 3.36
CA LEU A 35 0.36 2.07 2.25
C LEU A 35 1.51 1.07 2.44
N ALA A 36 2.74 1.56 2.67
CA ALA A 36 3.90 0.72 2.91
C ALA A 36 3.70 -0.25 4.09
N THR A 37 3.03 0.19 5.15
CA THR A 37 2.66 -0.65 6.29
C THR A 37 1.65 -1.73 5.91
N VAL A 38 0.60 -1.38 5.16
CA VAL A 38 -0.44 -2.32 4.72
C VAL A 38 0.11 -3.37 3.74
N LEU A 39 0.97 -2.97 2.79
CA LEU A 39 1.55 -3.87 1.79
C LEU A 39 2.53 -4.90 2.39
N ARG A 40 3.10 -4.62 3.56
CA ARG A 40 3.99 -5.55 4.29
C ARG A 40 3.26 -6.62 5.10
N LEU A 41 1.94 -6.52 5.25
CA LEU A 41 1.17 -7.50 6.01
C LEU A 41 1.18 -8.89 5.34
N PRO A 42 1.13 -9.98 6.13
CA PRO A 42 1.05 -11.33 5.57
C PRO A 42 -0.30 -11.58 4.88
N ASP A 43 -0.35 -12.52 3.94
CA ASP A 43 -1.59 -12.82 3.19
C ASP A 43 -2.73 -13.30 4.11
N SER A 44 -2.39 -13.93 5.24
CA SER A 44 -3.35 -14.31 6.28
C SER A 44 -4.11 -13.12 6.89
N ALA A 45 -3.53 -11.92 6.86
CA ALA A 45 -4.23 -10.71 7.30
C ALA A 45 -5.38 -10.32 6.36
N TRP A 46 -5.31 -10.74 5.09
CA TRP A 46 -6.28 -10.41 4.05
C TRP A 46 -7.38 -11.47 3.87
N SER A 47 -7.33 -12.59 4.60
CA SER A 47 -8.27 -13.71 4.40
C SER A 47 -9.75 -13.32 4.53
N ARG A 48 -10.07 -12.29 5.32
CA ARG A 48 -11.42 -11.75 5.50
C ARG A 48 -11.71 -10.47 4.69
N LEU A 49 -10.75 -10.02 3.90
CA LEU A 49 -10.78 -8.77 3.13
C LEU A 49 -10.39 -9.02 1.66
N ALA A 50 -10.71 -10.20 1.13
CA ALA A 50 -10.26 -10.60 -0.20
C ALA A 50 -10.83 -9.71 -1.32
N ALA A 51 -12.04 -9.19 -1.14
CA ALA A 51 -12.65 -8.26 -2.08
C ALA A 51 -11.95 -6.89 -2.04
N GLU A 52 -11.72 -6.37 -0.84
CA GLU A 52 -11.03 -5.10 -0.60
C GLU A 52 -9.57 -5.16 -1.06
N ARG A 53 -8.90 -6.32 -0.89
CA ARG A 53 -7.56 -6.57 -1.43
C ARG A 53 -7.52 -6.40 -2.95
N LYS A 54 -8.51 -6.97 -3.65
CA LYS A 54 -8.63 -6.85 -5.12
C LYS A 54 -8.90 -5.41 -5.54
N GLN A 55 -9.81 -4.71 -4.86
CA GLN A 55 -10.09 -3.30 -5.14
C GLN A 55 -8.84 -2.45 -4.95
N LEU A 56 -8.10 -2.68 -3.87
CA LEU A 56 -6.84 -1.99 -3.61
C LEU A 56 -5.82 -2.30 -4.72
N ALA A 57 -5.71 -3.56 -5.14
CA ALA A 57 -4.82 -3.94 -6.25
C ALA A 57 -5.15 -3.18 -7.55
N THR A 58 -6.43 -3.01 -7.89
CA THR A 58 -6.86 -2.20 -9.05
C THR A 58 -6.40 -0.75 -8.91
N VAL A 59 -6.66 -0.12 -7.77
CA VAL A 59 -6.25 1.28 -7.52
C VAL A 59 -4.73 1.44 -7.59
N LEU A 60 -3.98 0.48 -7.06
CA LEU A 60 -2.52 0.51 -7.06
C LEU A 60 -1.92 0.28 -8.45
N THR A 61 -2.60 -0.48 -9.31
CA THR A 61 -2.20 -0.68 -10.71
C THR A 61 -2.28 0.63 -11.48
N GLU A 62 -3.37 1.38 -11.30
CA GLU A 62 -3.51 2.72 -11.90
C GLU A 62 -2.48 3.70 -11.33
N LEU A 63 -2.22 3.64 -10.03
CA LEU A 63 -1.26 4.51 -9.37
C LEU A 63 0.16 4.32 -9.92
N VAL A 64 0.61 3.07 -10.07
CA VAL A 64 1.96 2.78 -10.59
C VAL A 64 2.12 3.11 -12.07
N ALA A 65 1.02 3.17 -12.82
CA ALA A 65 1.00 3.58 -14.22
C ALA A 65 1.07 5.11 -14.41
N SER A 66 0.88 5.90 -13.35
CA SER A 66 0.91 7.36 -13.40
C SER A 66 2.24 7.94 -12.87
N PRO A 67 2.72 9.10 -13.37
CA PRO A 67 3.84 9.82 -12.76
C PRO A 67 3.47 10.28 -11.33
N PRO A 68 4.42 10.30 -10.37
CA PRO A 68 5.85 10.04 -10.52
C PRO A 68 6.23 8.55 -10.53
N PHE A 69 5.32 7.63 -10.19
CA PHE A 69 5.65 6.21 -10.04
C PHE A 69 6.06 5.52 -11.35
N SER A 70 5.52 5.96 -12.48
CA SER A 70 5.96 5.47 -13.79
C SER A 70 7.36 5.94 -14.20
N ASP A 71 7.93 6.94 -13.53
CA ASP A 71 9.17 7.58 -13.97
C ASP A 71 10.37 6.61 -13.90
N PRO A 72 11.07 6.37 -15.03
CA PRO A 72 12.19 5.44 -15.08
C PRO A 72 13.48 5.98 -14.46
N ASP A 73 13.58 7.30 -14.23
CA ASP A 73 14.78 7.97 -13.70
C ASP A 73 14.80 8.04 -12.16
N LEU A 74 13.76 7.50 -11.51
CA LEU A 74 13.66 7.44 -10.05
C LEU A 74 14.91 6.81 -9.41
N ARG A 75 15.53 7.59 -8.52
CA ARG A 75 16.75 7.16 -7.82
C ARG A 75 16.46 5.99 -6.88
N PRO A 76 17.43 5.09 -6.62
CA PRO A 76 17.25 3.93 -5.73
C PRO A 76 16.79 4.27 -4.31
N ARG A 77 17.11 5.47 -3.81
CA ARG A 77 16.73 5.95 -2.47
C ARG A 77 15.53 6.87 -2.47
N ASP A 78 14.90 7.05 -3.62
CA ASP A 78 13.73 7.89 -3.76
C ASP A 78 12.52 7.22 -3.09
N PRO A 79 11.74 7.96 -2.26
CA PRO A 79 10.59 7.40 -1.57
C PRO A 79 9.53 6.86 -2.55
N ASP A 80 9.32 7.50 -3.69
CA ASP A 80 8.33 7.07 -4.68
C ASP A 80 8.75 5.74 -5.32
N ARG A 81 10.05 5.52 -5.51
CA ARG A 81 10.58 4.23 -5.98
C ARG A 81 10.35 3.11 -4.97
N LEU A 82 10.62 3.36 -3.68
CA LEU A 82 10.42 2.37 -2.63
C LEU A 82 8.94 1.96 -2.52
N VAL A 83 8.03 2.94 -2.64
CA VAL A 83 6.58 2.70 -2.67
C VAL A 83 6.19 1.90 -3.91
N ARG A 84 6.70 2.26 -5.10
CA ARG A 84 6.49 1.51 -6.34
C ARG A 84 6.91 0.04 -6.20
N ASP A 85 8.12 -0.21 -5.72
CA ASP A 85 8.64 -1.58 -5.54
C ASP A 85 7.77 -2.39 -4.57
N ALA A 86 7.30 -1.75 -3.48
CA ALA A 86 6.38 -2.40 -2.55
C ALA A 86 5.03 -2.74 -3.20
N ILE A 87 4.48 -1.84 -4.01
CA ILE A 87 3.24 -2.07 -4.78
C ILE A 87 3.42 -3.24 -5.74
N VAL A 88 4.47 -3.24 -6.56
CA VAL A 88 4.74 -4.30 -7.53
C VAL A 88 4.88 -5.66 -6.84
N ARG A 89 5.58 -5.70 -5.70
CA ARG A 89 5.69 -6.93 -4.90
C ARG A 89 4.34 -7.43 -4.39
N PHE A 90 3.46 -6.53 -3.96
CA PHE A 90 2.12 -6.88 -3.47
C PHE A 90 1.20 -7.40 -4.58
N LEU A 91 1.28 -6.83 -5.78
CA LEU A 91 0.49 -7.25 -6.94
C LEU A 91 0.90 -8.64 -7.47
N ASN A 92 2.18 -9.01 -7.30
CA ASN A 92 2.73 -10.28 -7.76
C ASN A 92 2.58 -11.44 -6.75
N ARG A 93 1.86 -11.24 -5.64
CA ARG A 93 1.69 -12.21 -4.55
C ARG A 93 0.30 -12.83 -4.52
#